data_AF-A0A810PYZ6-F1
#
_entry.id   AF-A0A810PYZ6-F1
#
_cell.length_a   1.000
_cell.length_b   1.000
_cell.length_c   1.000
_cell.angle_alpha   90.00
_cell.angle_beta   90.00
_cell.angle_gamma   90.00
#
_symmetry.space_group_name_H-M   'P 1'
#
loop_
_entity.id
_entity.type
_entity.pdbx_description
1 polymer ?
#
loop_
_entity_poly.entity_id
_entity_poly.type
_entity_poly.pdbx_seq_one_letter_code
_entity_poly.pdbx_strand_id
1 'polypeptide(L)' 'MRKRFYRDRAVAECGLCGREIWPEEGFYQVNGEIFCRDCLERYAEQFFAGFFREGTV' A
#
# COMPACT_ATOMS: atom_id res chain seq x y z
N MET A 1 -14.48 18.81 -21.11
CA MET A 1 -14.12 18.98 -19.69
C MET A 1 -14.86 17.94 -18.85
N ARG A 2 -14.19 16.91 -18.34
CA ARG A 2 -14.77 15.95 -17.36
C ARG A 2 -13.93 16.01 -16.07
N LYS A 3 -14.08 17.09 -15.31
CA LYS A 3 -13.48 17.25 -13.97
C LYS A 3 -14.62 17.54 -13.00
N ARG A 4 -15.35 16.54 -12.48
CA ARG A 4 -16.27 16.81 -11.37
C ARG A 4 -16.82 15.66 -10.49
N PHE A 5 -16.50 14.39 -10.72
CA PHE A 5 -17.11 13.30 -9.91
C PHE A 5 -16.13 12.21 -9.43
N TYR A 6 -14.83 12.51 -9.34
CA TYR A 6 -13.85 11.56 -8.76
C TYR A 6 -13.71 11.70 -7.23
N ARG A 7 -14.52 12.56 -6.59
CA ARG A 7 -14.32 12.96 -5.20
C ARG A 7 -15.06 12.11 -4.16
N ASP A 8 -15.83 11.11 -4.60
CA ASP A 8 -16.73 10.33 -3.72
C ASP A 8 -16.45 8.82 -3.73
N ARG A 9 -15.34 8.38 -4.32
CA ARG A 9 -14.97 6.95 -4.29
C ARG A 9 -13.49 6.78 -3.98
N ALA A 10 -13.22 5.83 -3.10
CA ALA A 10 -11.88 5.29 -2.92
C ALA A 10 -11.33 4.81 -4.27
N VAL A 11 -10.05 5.09 -4.51
CA VAL A 11 -9.34 4.61 -5.73
C VAL A 11 -8.75 3.22 -5.53
N ALA A 12 -8.57 2.80 -4.27
CA ALA A 12 -8.09 1.49 -3.90
C ALA A 12 -8.47 1.14 -2.46
N GLU A 13 -8.26 -0.11 -2.09
CA GLU A 13 -8.35 -0.62 -0.72
C GLU A 13 -6.99 -1.24 -0.34
N CYS A 14 -6.54 -0.98 0.88
CA CYS A 14 -5.31 -1.59 1.37
C CYS A 14 -5.52 -3.09 1.65
N GLY A 15 -4.74 -3.94 0.99
CA GLY A 15 -4.78 -5.39 1.18
C GLY A 15 -4.37 -5.88 2.58
N LEU A 16 -3.73 -5.03 3.40
CA LEU A 16 -3.34 -5.38 4.77
C LEU A 16 -4.37 -4.99 5.83
N CYS A 17 -4.88 -3.75 5.78
CA CYS A 17 -5.78 -3.22 6.82
C CYS A 17 -7.23 -3.02 6.35
N GLY A 18 -7.54 -3.22 5.06
CA GLY A 18 -8.86 -3.01 4.49
C GLY A 18 -9.30 -1.54 4.41
N ARG A 19 -8.40 -0.60 4.71
CA ARG A 19 -8.72 0.84 4.65
C ARG A 19 -8.84 1.29 3.19
N GLU A 20 -9.88 2.07 2.92
CA GLU A 20 -10.05 2.83 1.68
C GLU A 20 -8.95 3.87 1.50
N ILE A 21 -8.44 3.96 0.27
CA ILE A 21 -7.43 4.93 -0.14
C ILE A 21 -8.08 5.94 -1.09
N TRP A 22 -8.02 7.21 -0.72
CA TRP A 22 -8.60 8.31 -1.49
C TRP A 22 -7.62 8.84 -2.55
N PRO A 23 -8.10 9.47 -3.64
CA PRO A 23 -7.26 9.95 -4.74
C PRO A 23 -6.05 10.81 -4.33
N GLU A 24 -6.15 11.55 -3.22
CA GLU A 24 -5.10 12.40 -2.65
C GLU A 24 -4.09 11.64 -1.76
N GLU A 25 -4.45 10.43 -1.31
CA GLU A 25 -3.63 9.58 -0.46
C GLU A 25 -2.84 8.63 -1.36
N GLY A 26 -1.58 8.93 -1.63
CA GLY A 26 -0.73 8.03 -2.42
C GLY A 26 -0.70 6.61 -1.82
N PHE A 27 -0.54 5.60 -2.69
CA PHE A 27 -0.44 4.19 -2.29
C PHE A 27 0.70 3.48 -3.00
N TYR A 28 1.08 2.32 -2.46
CA TYR A 28 2.08 1.45 -3.04
C TYR A 28 1.41 0.26 -3.72
N GLN A 29 1.86 -0.09 -4.92
CA GLN A 29 1.49 -1.32 -5.60
C GLN A 29 2.71 -2.25 -5.63
N VAL A 30 2.63 -3.38 -4.92
CA VAL A 30 3.73 -4.35 -4.81
C VAL A 30 3.20 -5.71 -5.23
N ASN A 31 3.79 -6.32 -6.25
CA ASN A 31 3.39 -7.63 -6.78
C ASN A 31 1.88 -7.76 -7.11
N GLY A 32 1.23 -6.65 -7.49
CA GLY A 32 -0.21 -6.61 -7.80
C GLY A 32 -1.13 -6.31 -6.61
N GLU A 33 -0.60 -6.30 -5.38
CA GLU A 33 -1.34 -5.91 -4.18
C GLU A 33 -1.16 -4.42 -3.86
N ILE A 34 -2.16 -3.82 -3.20
CA ILE A 34 -2.17 -2.39 -2.85
C ILE A 34 -2.00 -2.19 -1.35
N PHE A 35 -1.10 -1.28 -0.96
CA PHE A 35 -0.81 -0.96 0.44
C PHE A 35 -0.86 0.55 0.70
N CYS A 36 -1.53 0.95 1.78
CA CYS A 36 -1.45 2.33 2.25
C CYS A 36 -0.06 2.62 2.83
N ARG A 37 0.28 3.91 2.96
CA ARG A 37 1.58 4.35 3.48
C ARG A 37 1.89 3.79 4.87
N ASP A 38 0.88 3.73 5.73
CA ASP A 38 1.06 3.28 7.11
C ASP A 38 1.31 1.77 7.21
N CYS A 39 0.78 0.98 6.26
CA CYS A 39 0.91 -0.48 6.27
C CYS A 39 2.12 -0.99 5.49
N LEU A 40 2.77 -0.14 4.68
CA LEU A 40 3.88 -0.56 3.83
C LEU A 40 5.04 -1.12 4.66
N GLU A 41 5.43 -0.47 5.75
CA GLU A 41 6.56 -0.90 6.59
C GLU A 41 6.33 -2.32 7.12
N ARG A 42 5.17 -2.55 7.76
CA ARG A 42 4.77 -3.86 8.28
C ARG A 42 4.66 -4.92 7.18
N TYR A 43 4.19 -4.56 5.98
CA TYR A 43 4.19 -5.48 4.84
C TYR A 43 5.62 -5.82 4.41
N ALA A 44 6.50 -4.83 4.28
CA ALA A 44 7.88 -5.02 3.86
C ALA A 44 8.63 -5.92 4.86
N GLU A 45 8.47 -5.70 6.17
CA GLU A 45 9.05 -6.57 7.19
C GLU A 45 8.63 -8.04 7.01
N GLN A 46 7.33 -8.30 6.82
CA GLN A 46 6.82 -9.66 6.61
C GLN A 46 7.31 -10.27 5.29
N PHE A 47 7.28 -9.48 4.21
CA PHE A 47 7.70 -9.92 2.88
C PHE A 47 9.20 -10.27 2.85
N PHE A 48 10.03 -9.44 3.48
CA PHE A 48 11.47 -9.63 3.52
C PHE A 48 11.97 -10.52 4.65
N ALA A 49 11.10 -10.92 5.61
CA ALA A 49 11.47 -11.74 6.76
C ALA A 49 12.25 -13.02 6.35
N GLY A 50 11.83 -13.69 5.27
CA GLY A 50 12.50 -14.91 4.77
C GLY A 50 13.89 -14.68 4.16
N PHE A 51 14.22 -13.43 3.84
CA PHE A 51 15.52 -13.04 3.28
C PHE A 51 16.47 -12.48 4.33
N PHE A 52 15.99 -12.24 5.56
CA PHE A 52 16.82 -11.75 6.66
C PHE A 52 17.90 -12.76 7.00
N ARG A 53 19.15 -12.30 7.07
CA ARG A 53 20.31 -13.07 7.53
C ARG A 53 20.97 -12.27 8.64
N GLU A 54 21.17 -12.89 9.79
CA GLU A 54 21.98 -12.31 10.86
C GLU A 54 23.46 -12.58 10.55
N GLY A 55 24.27 -11.54 10.32
CA GLY A 55 25.73 -11.67 10.20
C GLY A 55 26.45 -10.57 9.40
N THR A 56 27.66 -10.24 9.84
CA THR A 56 28.64 -9.38 9.15
C THR A 56 29.17 -10.06 7.88
N VAL A 57 29.20 -9.28 6.80
CA VAL A 57 29.76 -9.61 5.46
C VAL A 57 31.21 -10.04 5.56
#